data_AF-A0AAD9V3I5-F1
#
_entry.id   AF-A0AAD9V3I5-F1
#
_cell.length_a   1.000
_cell.length_b   1.000
_cell.length_c   1.000
_cell.angle_alpha   90.00
_cell.angle_beta   90.00
_cell.angle_gamma   90.00
#
_symmetry.space_group_name_H-M   'P 1'
#
loop_
_entity.id
_entity.type
_entity.pdbx_description
1 polymer ?
#
loop_
_entity_poly.entity_id
_entity_poly.type
_entity_poly.pdbx_seq_one_letter_code
_entity_poly.pdbx_strand_id
1 'polypeptide(L)'
;MAAGKIDDLSEAERDAIISKLMNQEAKMICDPLVKAFLKCSQDRSFSLVWACRKEHRSMKDCIEGYHRRTDFNMWKQEYLRSINSKHAKPDYDLFKK
;
A
#
# COMPACT_ATOMS: atom_id res chain seq x y z
N MET A 1 -5.06 8.04 25.31
CA MET A 1 -3.71 7.43 25.32
C MET A 1 -3.70 6.28 24.33
N ALA A 2 -3.07 6.41 23.16
CA ALA A 2 -2.98 5.28 22.23
C ALA A 2 -1.77 5.40 21.28
N ALA A 3 -0.66 5.98 21.71
CA ALA A 3 0.58 5.95 20.93
C ALA A 3 1.34 4.60 21.10
N GLY A 4 0.95 3.77 22.06
CA GLY A 4 1.74 2.60 22.51
C GLY A 4 1.45 1.26 21.83
N LYS A 5 1.03 1.21 20.56
CA LYS A 5 0.73 -0.08 19.90
C LYS A 5 1.66 -0.45 18.75
N ILE A 6 2.53 0.44 18.27
CA ILE A 6 3.54 0.16 17.23
C ILE A 6 4.93 -0.10 17.84
N ASP A 7 5.27 0.58 18.94
CA ASP A 7 6.54 0.41 19.66
C ASP A 7 6.66 -0.98 20.32
N ASP A 8 5.53 -1.58 20.70
CA ASP A 8 5.44 -2.91 21.33
C ASP A 8 5.44 -4.09 20.33
N LEU A 9 5.37 -3.81 19.02
CA LEU A 9 5.33 -4.86 17.99
C LEU A 9 6.71 -5.50 17.76
N SER A 10 6.74 -6.66 17.10
CA SER A 10 8.01 -7.18 16.58
C SER A 10 8.48 -6.35 15.38
N GLU A 11 9.79 -6.29 15.11
CA GLU A 11 10.33 -5.64 13.90
C GLU A 11 9.66 -6.17 12.62
N ALA A 12 9.36 -7.46 12.58
CA ALA A 12 8.67 -8.07 11.44
C ALA A 12 7.23 -7.57 11.27
N GLU A 13 6.50 -7.38 12.37
CA GLU A 13 5.13 -6.84 12.33
C GLU A 13 5.13 -5.37 11.93
N ARG A 14 6.08 -4.58 12.46
CA ARG A 14 6.29 -3.19 12.05
C ARG A 14 6.56 -3.09 10.55
N ASP A 15 7.48 -3.90 10.03
CA ASP A 15 7.83 -3.88 8.61
C ASP A 15 6.66 -4.33 7.71
N ALA A 16 5.85 -5.28 8.17
CA ALA A 16 4.63 -5.68 7.47
C ALA A 16 3.60 -4.54 7.40
N ILE A 17 3.43 -3.76 8.48
CA ILE A 17 2.53 -2.61 8.51
C ILE A 17 3.03 -1.50 7.60
N ILE A 18 4.31 -1.17 7.70
CA ILE A 18 4.97 -0.16 6.87
C ILE A 18 4.84 -0.53 5.40
N SER A 19 5.08 -1.79 5.05
CA SER A 19 4.86 -2.32 3.70
C SER A 19 3.41 -2.15 3.23
N LYS A 20 2.41 -2.41 4.09
CA LYS A 20 0.99 -2.23 3.75
C LYS A 20 0.64 -0.77 3.50
N LEU A 21 1.20 0.15 4.28
CA LEU A 21 0.98 1.59 4.10
C LEU A 21 1.65 2.12 2.83
N MET A 22 2.88 1.70 2.54
CA MET A 22 3.54 1.98 1.26
C MET A 22 2.70 1.51 0.08
N ASN A 23 2.13 0.31 0.18
CA ASN A 23 1.25 -0.24 -0.86
C ASN A 23 -0.04 0.58 -0.99
N GLN A 24 -0.60 1.10 0.10
CA GLN A 24 -1.78 1.97 0.05
C GLN A 24 -1.46 3.29 -0.64
N GLU A 25 -0.33 3.91 -0.31
CA GLU A 25 0.14 5.14 -0.96
C GLU A 25 0.40 4.90 -2.46
N ALA A 26 1.05 3.78 -2.81
CA ALA A 26 1.24 3.37 -4.20
C ALA A 26 -0.10 3.26 -4.95
N LYS A 27 -1.13 2.68 -4.30
CA LYS A 27 -2.48 2.57 -4.88
C LYS A 27 -3.17 3.92 -5.04
N MET A 28 -2.94 4.87 -4.13
CA MET A 28 -3.48 6.23 -4.23
C MET A 28 -2.83 7.00 -5.38
N ILE A 29 -1.52 6.87 -5.57
CA ILE A 29 -0.80 7.48 -6.70
C ILE A 29 -1.22 6.84 -8.03
N CYS A 30 -1.37 5.52 -8.04
CA CYS A 30 -1.82 4.75 -9.20
C CYS A 30 -3.35 4.63 -9.30
N ASP A 31 -4.12 5.43 -8.54
CA ASP A 31 -5.59 5.38 -8.48
C ASP A 31 -6.28 5.35 -9.86
N PRO A 32 -5.90 6.16 -10.87
CA PRO A 32 -6.54 6.08 -12.18
C PRO A 32 -6.36 4.72 -12.87
N LEU A 33 -5.21 4.07 -12.67
CA LEU A 33 -4.91 2.75 -13.23
C LEU A 33 -5.63 1.63 -12.45
N VAL A 34 -5.71 1.78 -11.13
CA VAL A 34 -6.49 0.89 -10.26
C VAL A 34 -7.97 0.95 -10.64
N LYS A 35 -8.53 2.15 -10.84
CA LYS A 35 -9.92 2.33 -11.30
C LYS A 35 -10.16 1.73 -12.68
N ALA A 36 -9.21 1.87 -13.62
CA ALA A 36 -9.32 1.24 -14.94
C ALA A 36 -9.35 -0.29 -14.84
N PHE A 37 -8.48 -0.88 -14.02
CA PHE A 37 -8.48 -2.31 -13.75
C PHE A 37 -9.79 -2.76 -13.08
N LEU A 38 -10.24 -2.05 -12.04
CA LEU A 38 -11.49 -2.35 -11.33
C LEU A 38 -12.69 -2.33 -12.28
N LYS A 39 -12.79 -1.29 -13.13
CA LYS A 39 -13.84 -1.18 -14.15
C LYS A 39 -13.83 -2.37 -15.12
N CYS A 40 -12.65 -2.84 -15.53
CA CYS A 40 -12.56 -4.01 -16.41
C CYS A 40 -12.92 -5.32 -15.69
N SER A 41 -12.54 -5.45 -14.42
CA SER A 41 -12.79 -6.64 -13.61
C SER A 41 -14.23 -6.79 -13.13
N GLN A 42 -15.00 -5.68 -13.08
CA GLN A 42 -16.33 -5.64 -12.48
C GLN A 42 -17.33 -6.58 -13.15
N ASP A 43 -17.23 -6.73 -14.48
CA ASP A 43 -18.12 -7.57 -15.29
C ASP A 43 -17.50 -8.92 -15.69
N ARG A 44 -16.26 -9.21 -15.27
CA ARG A 44 -15.47 -10.33 -15.81
C ARG A 44 -14.77 -11.09 -14.70
N SER A 45 -15.35 -12.19 -14.24
CA SER A 45 -14.71 -13.08 -13.25
C SER A 45 -13.87 -14.18 -13.92
N PHE A 46 -14.40 -14.84 -14.96
CA PHE A 46 -13.74 -15.98 -15.62
C PHE A 46 -12.71 -15.58 -16.68
N SER A 47 -12.96 -14.48 -17.41
CA SER A 47 -12.09 -14.01 -18.50
C SER A 47 -11.17 -12.86 -18.11
N LEU A 48 -11.10 -12.51 -16.82
CA LEU A 48 -10.36 -11.35 -16.29
C LEU A 48 -8.90 -11.32 -16.75
N VAL A 49 -8.19 -12.44 -16.58
CA VAL A 49 -6.75 -12.54 -16.83
C VAL A 49 -6.39 -12.26 -18.29
N TRP A 50 -7.30 -12.59 -19.22
CA TRP A 50 -7.12 -12.32 -20.65
C TRP A 50 -7.67 -10.95 -21.06
N ALA A 51 -8.89 -10.63 -20.62
CA ALA A 51 -9.59 -9.41 -21.03
C ALA A 51 -8.98 -8.14 -20.41
N CYS A 52 -8.53 -8.21 -19.17
CA CYS A 52 -8.01 -7.07 -18.40
C CYS A 52 -6.49 -7.13 -18.23
N ARG A 53 -5.80 -7.94 -19.06
CA ARG A 53 -4.35 -8.12 -18.97
C ARG A 53 -3.60 -6.80 -19.11
N LYS A 54 -4.09 -5.92 -19.98
CA LYS A 54 -3.47 -4.63 -20.29
C LYS A 54 -3.57 -3.68 -19.09
N GLU A 55 -4.76 -3.52 -18.55
CA GLU A 55 -5.07 -2.68 -17.38
C GLU A 55 -4.33 -3.20 -16.15
N HIS A 56 -4.33 -4.52 -15.96
CA HIS A 56 -3.57 -5.16 -14.88
C HIS A 56 -2.06 -4.90 -15.01
N ARG A 57 -1.50 -5.00 -16.22
CA ARG A 57 -0.09 -4.71 -16.46
C ARG A 57 0.24 -3.24 -16.19
N SER A 58 -0.56 -2.30 -16.70
CA SER A 58 -0.34 -0.87 -16.46
C SER A 58 -0.41 -0.51 -14.96
N MET A 59 -1.40 -1.05 -14.25
CA MET A 59 -1.51 -0.90 -12.80
C MET A 59 -0.29 -1.47 -12.09
N LYS A 60 0.12 -2.70 -12.46
CA LYS A 60 1.28 -3.37 -11.88
C LYS A 60 2.58 -2.60 -12.12
N ASP A 61 2.83 -2.16 -13.35
CA ASP A 61 4.01 -1.37 -13.73
C ASP A 61 4.08 -0.05 -12.92
N CYS A 62 2.95 0.61 -12.66
CA CYS A 62 2.91 1.82 -11.84
C CYS A 62 3.30 1.55 -10.38
N ILE A 63 2.73 0.50 -9.78
CA ILE A 63 3.01 0.12 -8.39
C ILE A 63 4.46 -0.37 -8.25
N GLU A 64 4.93 -1.24 -9.14
CA GLU A 64 6.32 -1.70 -9.16
C GLU A 64 7.30 -0.54 -9.40
N GLY A 65 6.95 0.40 -10.28
CA GLY A 65 7.71 1.62 -10.51
C GLY A 65 7.73 2.58 -9.31
N TYR A 66 6.70 2.58 -8.48
CA TYR A 66 6.71 3.27 -7.19
C TYR A 66 7.69 2.60 -6.23
N HIS A 67 7.56 1.29 -6.00
CA HIS A 67 8.46 0.56 -5.09
C HIS A 67 9.94 0.60 -5.53
N ARG A 68 10.23 0.63 -6.83
CA ARG A 68 11.61 0.78 -7.33
C ARG A 68 12.20 2.17 -7.12
N ARG A 69 11.36 3.22 -7.12
CA ARG A 69 11.79 4.61 -6.91
C ARG A 69 11.80 4.99 -5.43
N THR A 70 10.98 4.32 -4.63
CA THR A 70 10.83 4.58 -3.21
C THR A 70 11.70 3.62 -2.42
N ASP A 71 12.83 4.11 -1.91
CA ASP A 71 13.67 3.37 -0.98
C ASP A 71 12.87 3.01 0.29
N PHE A 72 12.60 1.71 0.47
CA PHE A 72 11.85 1.20 1.61
C PHE A 72 12.41 1.70 2.95
N ASN A 73 13.74 1.74 3.08
CA ASN A 73 14.42 2.19 4.29
C ASN A 73 14.24 3.69 4.54
N MET A 74 14.31 4.51 3.49
CA MET A 74 14.08 5.96 3.61
C MET A 74 12.62 6.26 3.97
N TRP A 75 11.69 5.57 3.31
CA TRP A 75 10.27 5.71 3.59
C TRP A 75 9.92 5.23 5.01
N LYS A 76 10.51 4.10 5.45
CA LYS A 76 10.41 3.59 6.84
C LYS A 76 10.89 4.64 7.83
N GLN A 77 12.05 5.27 7.60
CA GLN A 77 12.56 6.31 8.51
C GLN A 77 11.66 7.54 8.55
N GLU A 78 11.16 8.00 7.40
CA GLU A 78 10.23 9.15 7.34
C GLU A 78 8.92 8.85 8.08
N TYR A 79 8.38 7.66 7.83
CA TYR A 79 7.17 7.18 8.49
C TYR A 79 7.37 7.06 10.01
N LEU A 80 8.46 6.43 10.46
CA LEU A 80 8.81 6.32 11.88
C LEU A 80 9.05 7.71 12.53
N ARG A 81 9.53 8.69 11.76
CA ARG A 81 9.65 10.08 12.21
C ARG A 81 8.27 10.72 12.40
N SER A 82 7.37 10.53 11.45
CA SER A 82 6.00 11.09 11.46
C SER A 82 5.12 10.56 12.61
N ILE A 83 5.29 9.28 12.99
CA ILE A 83 4.56 8.69 14.12
C ILE A 83 5.05 9.24 15.46
N ASN A 84 6.34 9.57 15.56
CA ASN A 84 6.94 10.12 16.78
C ASN A 84 6.53 11.59 17.01
N SER A 85 6.17 12.32 15.96
CA SER A 85 5.87 13.77 16.00
C SER A 85 4.40 14.15 16.24
N LYS A 86 3.54 13.23 16.72
CA LYS A 86 2.19 13.48 17.29
C LYS A 86 0.92 13.61 16.42
N HIS A 87 0.86 13.40 15.09
CA HIS A 87 -0.43 13.62 14.38
C HIS A 87 -0.86 12.67 13.26
N ALA A 88 -0.30 11.47 13.14
CA ALA A 88 -0.89 10.46 12.26
C ALA A 88 -0.84 9.10 12.94
N LYS A 89 -1.97 8.71 13.54
CA LYS A 89 -2.18 7.31 13.87
C LYS A 89 -2.67 6.65 12.58
N PRO A 90 -1.90 5.77 11.94
CA PRO A 90 -2.48 4.90 10.95
C PRO A 90 -3.47 4.01 11.69
N ASP A 91 -4.70 3.97 11.20
CA ASP A 91 -5.71 3.07 11.73
C ASP A 91 -5.25 1.62 11.48
N TYR A 92 -4.65 1.02 12.52
CA TYR A 92 -4.02 -0.29 12.47
C TYR A 92 -5.05 -1.42 12.42
N ASP A 93 -6.27 -1.15 12.90
CA ASP A 93 -7.38 -2.10 12.93
C ASP A 93 -7.88 -2.45 11.51
N LEU A 94 -7.65 -1.59 10.50
CA LEU A 94 -7.88 -1.88 9.08
C LEU A 94 -6.98 -2.98 8.47
N PHE A 95 -5.86 -3.33 9.13
CA PHE A 95 -4.85 -4.24 8.57
C PHE A 95 -4.78 -5.61 9.27
N LYS A 96 -5.56 -5.79 10.34
CA LYS A 96 -5.66 -7.02 11.12
C LYS A 96 -6.82 -7.85 10.56
N LYS A 97 -6.52 -8.73 9.59
CA LYS A 97 -7.44 -9.79 9.17
C LYS A 97 -6.91 -11.12 9.70
#